data_AF-A0A8H6E0A2-F1
#
_entry.id   AF-A0A8H6E0A2-F1
#
_cell.length_a   1.000
_cell.length_b   1.000
_cell.length_c   1.000
_cell.angle_alpha   90.00
_cell.angle_beta   90.00
_cell.angle_gamma   90.00
#
_symmetry.space_group_name_H-M   'P 1'
#
loop_
_entity.id
_entity.type
_entity.pdbx_description
1 polymer ?
#
loop_
_entity_poly.entity_id
_entity_poly.type
_entity_poly.pdbx_seq_one_letter_code
_entity_poly.pdbx_strand_id
1 'polypeptide(L)'
;MEPLQTPPETSSFVLLADHQSRTPTSFHSGPAVLHYHSKHCKLSILEHELLATPVLNSLHSAETTQAPNGTTTETEPEAKEIVLDDLDIWVTSDKFLLYNPTLSKGLSIPYPSISLHAIQRLRLPSSPTEIQGLYMQIATPAAPGAGPQEDDFEESITMTVIPAPAEPDQVAEDKDETPTQALYNAVSACSNLHPDPMSEDEDEEGGSSLLQSGLVEAG
;
A
#
# COMPACT_ATOMS: atom_id res chain seq x y z
N MET A 1 8.19 -3.02 5.92
CA MET A 1 8.31 -3.49 4.52
C MET A 1 9.55 -4.36 4.35
N GLU A 2 9.56 -5.29 3.40
CA GLU A 2 10.64 -6.29 3.21
C GLU A 2 11.10 -6.37 1.73
N PRO A 3 12.41 -6.55 1.45
CA PRO A 3 12.91 -6.67 0.08
C PRO A 3 12.58 -8.02 -0.56
N LEU A 4 12.25 -8.01 -1.86
CA LEU A 4 12.09 -9.20 -2.69
C LEU A 4 13.26 -9.31 -3.68
N GLN A 5 13.83 -10.50 -3.83
CA GLN A 5 14.89 -10.79 -4.82
C GLN A 5 14.38 -11.56 -6.04
N THR A 6 13.23 -12.22 -5.91
CA THR A 6 12.59 -13.01 -6.98
C THR A 6 11.20 -12.47 -7.24
N PRO A 7 10.70 -12.55 -8.49
CA PRO A 7 9.34 -12.13 -8.78
C PRO A 7 8.35 -13.02 -8.02
N PRO A 8 7.24 -12.47 -7.52
CA PRO A 8 6.13 -13.28 -7.03
C PRO A 8 5.64 -14.23 -8.12
N GLU A 9 5.45 -15.51 -7.78
CA GLU A 9 4.92 -16.49 -8.72
C GLU A 9 3.39 -16.36 -8.76
N THR A 10 2.84 -15.72 -9.81
CA THR A 10 1.38 -15.48 -9.91
C THR A 10 0.55 -16.77 -9.80
N SER A 11 1.06 -17.90 -10.32
CA SER A 11 0.42 -19.22 -10.23
C SER A 11 0.40 -19.83 -8.83
N SER A 12 1.17 -19.28 -7.88
CA SER A 12 1.15 -19.73 -6.49
C SER A 12 -0.04 -19.17 -5.69
N PHE A 13 -0.72 -18.15 -6.22
CA PHE A 13 -1.90 -17.53 -5.59
C PHE A 13 -3.21 -18.18 -6.04
N VAL A 14 -4.21 -18.11 -5.17
CA VAL A 14 -5.58 -18.50 -5.53
C VAL A 14 -6.27 -17.32 -6.21
N LEU A 15 -6.87 -17.51 -7.38
CA LEU A 15 -7.63 -16.44 -8.03
C LEU A 15 -8.87 -16.06 -7.20
N LEU A 16 -9.21 -14.77 -7.14
CA LEU A 16 -10.35 -14.28 -6.37
C LEU A 16 -11.67 -14.97 -6.76
N ALA A 17 -11.93 -15.16 -8.05
CA ALA A 17 -13.12 -15.86 -8.54
C ALA A 17 -13.18 -17.33 -8.07
N ASP A 18 -12.03 -18.03 -8.08
CA ASP A 18 -11.93 -19.40 -7.58
C ASP A 18 -12.10 -19.48 -6.07
N HIS A 19 -11.66 -18.46 -5.33
CA HIS A 19 -11.86 -18.36 -3.89
C HIS A 19 -13.34 -18.11 -3.56
N GLN A 20 -14.00 -17.19 -4.26
CA GLN A 20 -15.40 -16.81 -4.04
C GLN A 20 -16.42 -17.86 -4.50
N SER A 21 -16.07 -18.68 -5.49
CA SER A 21 -16.94 -19.76 -6.00
C SER A 21 -16.92 -21.03 -5.13
N ARG A 22 -15.97 -21.13 -4.19
CA ARG A 22 -15.85 -22.27 -3.28
C ARG A 22 -16.35 -21.91 -1.89
N THR A 23 -16.92 -22.89 -1.20
CA THR A 23 -17.09 -22.82 0.26
C THR A 23 -15.79 -23.37 0.86
N PRO A 24 -14.89 -22.52 1.39
CA PRO A 24 -13.63 -23.03 1.89
C PRO A 24 -13.84 -23.91 3.13
N THR A 25 -13.06 -24.98 3.25
CA THR A 25 -13.08 -25.86 4.43
C THR A 25 -12.56 -25.14 5.68
N SER A 26 -11.73 -24.11 5.51
CA SER A 26 -11.26 -23.17 6.53
C SER A 26 -10.98 -21.82 5.86
N PHE A 27 -11.34 -20.72 6.51
CA PHE A 27 -11.04 -19.35 6.05
C PHE A 27 -9.64 -18.86 6.47
N HIS A 28 -8.92 -19.63 7.30
CA HIS A 28 -7.66 -19.19 7.93
C HIS A 28 -6.44 -19.98 7.46
N SER A 29 -6.57 -20.85 6.47
CA SER A 29 -5.49 -21.74 6.05
C SER A 29 -5.55 -21.98 4.55
N GLY A 30 -4.50 -21.55 3.84
CA GLY A 30 -4.39 -21.70 2.39
C GLY A 30 -3.36 -20.77 1.77
N PRO A 31 -3.12 -20.87 0.46
CA PRO A 31 -2.32 -19.89 -0.27
C PRO A 31 -3.02 -18.53 -0.27
N ALA A 32 -2.26 -17.44 -0.34
CA ALA A 32 -2.83 -16.11 -0.45
C ALA A 32 -3.72 -15.98 -1.71
N VAL A 33 -4.81 -15.23 -1.57
CA VAL A 33 -5.74 -14.94 -2.67
C VAL A 33 -5.22 -13.75 -3.45
N LEU A 34 -5.18 -13.82 -4.78
CA LEU A 34 -4.82 -12.71 -5.65
C LEU A 34 -6.07 -11.87 -5.94
N HIS A 35 -6.09 -10.64 -5.43
CA HIS A 35 -7.17 -9.69 -5.63
C HIS A 35 -6.95 -8.79 -6.85
N TYR A 36 -5.70 -8.46 -7.16
CA TYR A 36 -5.35 -7.62 -8.29
C TYR A 36 -3.92 -7.88 -8.74
N HIS A 37 -3.69 -7.79 -10.05
CA HIS A 37 -2.37 -7.83 -10.64
C HIS A 37 -2.31 -6.93 -11.86
N SER A 38 -1.30 -6.06 -11.92
CA SER A 38 -1.08 -5.16 -13.05
C SER A 38 0.40 -5.04 -13.34
N LYS A 39 0.73 -4.97 -14.62
CA LYS A 39 2.10 -4.84 -15.12
C LYS A 39 2.32 -3.46 -15.68
N HIS A 40 3.59 -3.08 -15.83
CA HIS A 40 3.97 -1.79 -16.41
C HIS A 40 3.37 -0.58 -15.66
N CYS A 41 3.18 -0.72 -14.36
CA CYS A 41 2.76 0.36 -13.48
C CYS A 41 3.89 1.37 -13.30
N LYS A 42 3.53 2.57 -12.86
CA LYS A 42 4.46 3.59 -12.42
C LYS A 42 4.30 3.86 -10.93
N LEU A 43 5.36 4.32 -10.28
CA LEU A 43 5.35 4.78 -8.90
C LEU A 43 5.92 6.20 -8.82
N SER A 44 5.13 7.17 -8.36
CA SER A 44 5.63 8.50 -7.99
C SER A 44 5.97 8.54 -6.51
N ILE A 45 7.15 9.05 -6.16
CA ILE A 45 7.65 9.16 -4.78
C ILE A 45 8.58 10.36 -4.66
N LEU A 46 8.70 10.94 -3.46
CA LEU A 46 9.63 12.02 -3.21
C LEU A 46 11.09 11.49 -3.23
N GLU A 47 11.98 12.26 -3.86
CA GLU A 47 13.40 11.89 -4.01
C GLU A 47 14.07 11.62 -2.67
N HIS A 48 13.77 12.42 -1.65
CA HIS A 48 14.36 12.25 -0.33
C HIS A 48 13.89 10.95 0.35
N GLU A 49 12.62 10.57 0.20
CA GLU A 49 12.07 9.32 0.75
C GLU A 49 12.67 8.10 0.04
N LEU A 50 12.81 8.18 -1.29
CA LEU A 50 13.46 7.16 -2.10
C LEU A 50 14.91 6.94 -1.64
N LEU A 51 15.68 8.01 -1.49
CA LEU A 51 17.08 7.95 -1.06
C LEU A 51 17.25 7.50 0.40
N ALA A 52 16.33 7.89 1.28
CA ALA A 52 16.31 7.50 2.69
C ALA A 52 15.93 6.03 2.88
N THR A 53 15.28 5.39 1.89
CA THR A 53 14.76 4.03 1.99
C THR A 53 15.50 3.08 1.03
N PRO A 54 16.53 2.34 1.49
CA PRO A 54 17.39 1.54 0.61
C PRO A 54 16.65 0.51 -0.25
N VAL A 55 15.57 -0.09 0.27
CA VAL A 55 14.78 -1.06 -0.50
C VAL A 55 14.01 -0.41 -1.65
N LEU A 56 13.46 0.79 -1.44
CA LEU A 56 12.79 1.56 -2.51
C LEU A 56 13.82 2.07 -3.51
N ASN A 57 14.96 2.57 -3.04
CA ASN A 57 16.05 3.02 -3.92
C ASN A 57 16.54 1.89 -4.84
N SER A 58 16.50 0.63 -4.38
CA SER A 58 16.88 -0.53 -5.19
C SER A 58 15.95 -0.83 -6.35
N LEU A 59 14.73 -0.27 -6.36
CA LEU A 59 13.77 -0.37 -7.45
C LEU A 59 14.04 0.65 -8.57
N HIS A 60 14.93 1.61 -8.33
CA HIS A 60 15.29 2.67 -9.25
C HIS A 60 16.66 2.40 -9.89
N SER A 61 16.76 2.56 -11.21
CA SER A 61 18.06 2.61 -11.88
C SER A 61 18.52 4.06 -11.92
N ALA A 62 19.74 4.34 -11.45
CA ALA A 62 20.32 5.69 -11.43
C ALA A 62 20.34 6.40 -12.81
N GLU A 63 20.19 5.65 -13.91
CA GLU A 63 20.26 6.15 -15.29
C GLU A 63 18.98 6.82 -15.80
N THR A 64 17.84 6.76 -15.10
CA THR A 64 16.56 7.32 -15.58
C THR A 64 16.38 8.83 -15.29
N THR A 65 17.36 9.49 -14.67
CA THR A 65 17.29 10.95 -14.48
C THR A 65 17.73 11.69 -15.75
N GLN A 66 16.79 12.02 -16.63
CA GLN A 66 16.96 13.19 -17.50
C GLN A 66 17.07 14.42 -16.60
N ALA A 67 18.29 14.93 -16.45
CA ALA A 67 18.56 16.18 -15.77
C ALA A 67 17.83 17.33 -16.48
N PRO A 68 16.97 18.11 -15.80
CA PRO A 68 16.61 19.42 -16.31
C PRO A 68 17.77 20.36 -16.03
N ASN A 69 18.41 20.79 -17.11
CA ASN A 69 19.32 21.91 -17.14
C ASN A 69 18.51 23.17 -16.76
N GLY A 70 18.77 23.83 -15.63
CA GLY A 70 18.07 25.09 -15.33
C GLY A 70 18.22 25.65 -13.91
N THR A 71 19.20 26.54 -13.77
CA THR A 71 19.19 27.77 -12.95
C THR A 71 18.58 27.72 -11.54
N THR A 72 19.47 27.63 -10.54
CA THR A 72 19.20 27.94 -9.13
C THR A 72 18.51 29.29 -8.98
N THR A 73 17.25 29.27 -8.58
CA THR A 73 16.58 30.42 -7.95
C THR A 73 16.18 29.95 -6.56
N GLU A 74 16.68 30.64 -5.54
CA GLU A 74 16.42 30.35 -4.12
C GLU A 74 14.92 30.52 -3.83
N THR A 75 14.18 29.42 -3.96
CA THR A 75 12.86 29.19 -3.40
C THR A 75 13.01 27.91 -2.59
N GLU A 76 12.29 27.76 -1.47
CA GLU A 76 12.36 26.57 -0.60
C GLU A 76 12.49 25.27 -1.41
N PRO A 77 13.28 24.28 -0.98
CA PRO A 77 13.51 23.08 -1.78
C PRO A 77 12.18 22.41 -2.07
N GLU A 78 11.64 22.65 -3.26
CA GLU A 78 10.41 22.05 -3.73
C GLU A 78 10.64 20.53 -3.67
N ALA A 79 9.77 19.81 -2.96
CA ALA A 79 9.94 18.39 -2.73
C ALA A 79 9.92 17.68 -4.10
N LYS A 80 11.10 17.31 -4.59
CA LYS A 80 11.27 16.78 -5.95
C LYS A 80 10.67 15.38 -6.05
N GLU A 81 9.67 15.21 -6.90
CA GLU A 81 9.09 13.90 -7.23
C GLU A 81 9.91 13.17 -8.29
N ILE A 82 10.04 11.84 -8.13
CA ILE A 82 10.64 10.92 -9.09
C ILE A 82 9.60 9.87 -9.47
N VAL A 83 9.57 9.50 -10.75
CA VAL A 83 8.72 8.42 -11.26
C VAL A 83 9.59 7.20 -11.56
N LEU A 84 9.25 6.06 -10.96
CA LEU A 84 9.75 4.75 -11.33
C LEU A 84 8.79 4.12 -12.33
N ASP A 85 9.32 3.62 -13.45
CA ASP A 85 8.55 2.95 -14.50
C ASP A 85 8.73 1.42 -14.45
N ASP A 86 7.88 0.72 -15.21
CA ASP A 86 7.92 -0.73 -15.42
C ASP A 86 7.88 -1.56 -14.14
N LEU A 87 6.97 -1.21 -13.23
CA LEU A 87 6.71 -1.99 -12.02
C LEU A 87 5.53 -2.94 -12.22
N ASP A 88 5.70 -4.18 -11.78
CA ASP A 88 4.63 -5.14 -11.65
C ASP A 88 4.10 -5.13 -10.21
N ILE A 89 2.78 -5.20 -10.06
CA ILE A 89 2.08 -5.07 -8.78
C ILE A 89 1.17 -6.26 -8.56
N TRP A 90 1.21 -6.82 -7.34
CA TRP A 90 0.27 -7.83 -6.87
C TRP A 90 -0.37 -7.35 -5.57
N VAL A 91 -1.69 -7.38 -5.54
CA VAL A 91 -2.48 -7.21 -4.32
C VAL A 91 -2.96 -8.59 -3.92
N THR A 92 -2.41 -9.11 -2.83
CA THR A 92 -2.74 -10.43 -2.32
C THR A 92 -3.45 -10.30 -0.97
N SER A 93 -4.17 -11.32 -0.53
CA SER A 93 -4.81 -11.30 0.79
C SER A 93 -3.82 -11.23 1.96
N ASP A 94 -2.50 -11.37 1.73
CA ASP A 94 -1.45 -11.31 2.76
C ASP A 94 -0.69 -9.98 2.71
N LYS A 95 -0.17 -9.60 1.55
CA LYS A 95 0.68 -8.41 1.37
C LYS A 95 0.44 -7.70 0.04
N PHE A 96 0.80 -6.42 -0.01
CA PHE A 96 0.96 -5.64 -1.23
C PHE A 96 2.39 -5.78 -1.76
N LEU A 97 2.56 -6.19 -3.02
CA LEU A 97 3.87 -6.51 -3.60
C LEU A 97 4.14 -5.61 -4.81
N LEU A 98 5.35 -5.06 -4.89
CA LEU A 98 5.89 -4.39 -6.07
C LEU A 98 7.15 -5.13 -6.55
N TYR A 99 7.34 -5.22 -7.85
CA TYR A 99 8.54 -5.81 -8.44
C TYR A 99 8.98 -5.05 -9.69
N ASN A 100 10.26 -4.72 -9.78
CA ASN A 100 10.89 -4.25 -11.01
C ASN A 100 11.55 -5.46 -11.71
N PRO A 101 10.98 -5.96 -12.82
CA PRO A 101 11.51 -7.12 -13.52
C PRO A 101 12.87 -6.85 -14.18
N THR A 102 13.11 -5.62 -14.62
CA THR A 102 14.38 -5.21 -15.25
C THR A 102 15.54 -5.25 -14.24
N LEU A 103 15.30 -4.79 -13.01
CA LEU A 103 16.31 -4.77 -11.96
C LEU A 103 16.35 -6.05 -11.12
N SER A 104 15.35 -6.92 -11.27
CA SER A 104 15.14 -8.09 -10.43
C SER A 104 15.11 -7.76 -8.93
N LYS A 105 14.43 -6.66 -8.59
CA LYS A 105 14.26 -6.17 -7.21
C LYS A 105 12.79 -5.90 -6.96
N GLY A 106 12.33 -6.18 -5.76
CA GLY A 106 10.97 -5.87 -5.36
C GLY A 106 10.85 -5.52 -3.90
N LEU A 107 9.62 -5.24 -3.51
CA LEU A 107 9.22 -4.81 -2.19
C LEU A 107 7.91 -5.48 -1.80
N SER A 108 7.86 -5.91 -0.55
CA SER A 108 6.69 -6.48 0.09
C SER A 108 6.24 -5.58 1.24
N ILE A 109 4.99 -5.13 1.18
CA ILE A 109 4.39 -4.19 2.13
C ILE A 109 3.23 -4.90 2.85
N PRO A 110 3.37 -5.20 4.16
CA PRO A 110 2.26 -5.70 4.97
C PRO A 110 1.14 -4.68 5.08
N TYR A 111 -0.13 -5.12 5.04
CA TYR A 111 -1.28 -4.20 5.16
C TYR A 111 -1.30 -3.35 6.42
N PRO A 112 -0.94 -3.86 7.62
CA PRO A 112 -0.87 -3.01 8.82
C PRO A 112 0.15 -1.87 8.75
N SER A 113 1.11 -1.91 7.80
CA SER A 113 2.03 -0.79 7.59
C SER A 113 1.49 0.28 6.65
N ILE A 114 0.35 0.04 5.98
CA ILE A 114 -0.31 1.01 5.10
C ILE A 114 -1.26 1.84 5.97
N SER A 115 -0.80 3.00 6.45
CA SER A 115 -1.59 3.89 7.31
C SER A 115 -2.79 4.49 6.58
N LEU A 116 -2.64 4.76 5.28
CA LEU A 116 -3.70 5.32 4.45
C LEU A 116 -3.50 4.95 2.98
N HIS A 117 -4.60 4.66 2.29
CA HIS A 117 -4.64 4.62 0.84
C HIS A 117 -5.88 5.35 0.30
N ALA A 118 -5.70 6.11 -0.77
CA ALA A 118 -6.77 6.89 -1.37
C ALA A 118 -6.55 7.05 -2.87
N ILE A 119 -7.63 7.28 -3.61
CA ILE A 119 -7.55 7.64 -5.01
C ILE A 119 -7.25 9.12 -5.13
N GLN A 120 -6.16 9.46 -5.83
CA GLN A 120 -5.73 10.83 -6.06
C GLN A 120 -5.60 11.12 -7.56
N ARG A 121 -5.78 12.38 -7.94
CA ARG A 121 -5.39 12.90 -9.26
C ARG A 121 -4.08 13.67 -9.13
N LEU A 122 -3.12 13.39 -10.01
CA LEU A 122 -1.81 14.03 -10.03
C LEU A 122 -1.34 14.27 -11.46
N ARG A 123 -0.41 15.22 -11.64
CA ARG A 123 0.34 15.40 -12.89
C ARG A 123 1.74 14.85 -12.68
N LEU A 124 2.13 13.85 -13.47
CA LEU A 124 3.50 13.34 -13.40
C LEU A 124 4.47 14.36 -14.00
N PRO A 125 5.71 14.45 -13.52
CA PRO A 125 6.76 15.26 -14.16
C PRO A 125 6.94 14.96 -15.65
N SER A 126 6.68 13.71 -16.05
CA SER A 126 6.80 13.23 -17.43
C SER A 126 5.56 13.45 -18.30
N SER A 127 4.43 13.96 -17.77
CA SER A 127 3.17 14.11 -18.51
C SER A 127 2.41 15.39 -18.15
N PRO A 128 1.95 16.17 -19.14
CA PRO A 128 1.16 17.38 -18.88
C PRO A 128 -0.30 17.09 -18.47
N THR A 129 -0.78 15.86 -18.63
CA THR A 129 -2.15 15.47 -18.32
C THR A 129 -2.30 14.99 -16.87
N GLU A 130 -3.43 15.35 -16.24
CA GLU A 130 -3.80 14.77 -14.96
C GLU A 130 -4.19 13.30 -15.15
N ILE A 131 -3.64 12.45 -14.30
CA ILE A 131 -3.91 11.03 -14.26
C ILE A 131 -4.36 10.63 -12.86
N GLN A 132 -4.97 9.45 -12.75
CA GLN A 132 -5.46 8.91 -11.49
C GLN A 132 -4.47 7.88 -10.94
N GLY A 133 -4.07 7.99 -9.68
CA GLY A 133 -3.22 7.04 -8.99
C GLY A 133 -3.78 6.67 -7.61
N LEU A 134 -3.29 5.57 -7.06
CA LEU A 134 -3.52 5.19 -5.67
C LEU A 134 -2.42 5.83 -4.81
N TYR A 135 -2.76 6.91 -4.12
CA TYR A 135 -1.93 7.48 -3.07
C TYR A 135 -1.88 6.51 -1.89
N MET A 136 -0.69 6.30 -1.33
CA MET A 136 -0.45 5.48 -0.16
C MET A 136 0.52 6.17 0.79
N GLN A 137 0.23 6.07 2.08
CA GLN A 137 1.13 6.46 3.16
C GLN A 137 1.52 5.20 3.93
N ILE A 138 2.82 4.94 4.01
CA ILE A 138 3.37 3.75 4.64
C ILE A 138 4.08 4.14 5.93
N ALA A 139 3.62 3.64 7.07
CA ALA A 139 4.32 3.80 8.34
C ALA A 139 5.71 3.15 8.28
N THR A 140 6.73 3.91 8.69
CA THR A 140 8.07 3.38 8.89
C THR A 140 8.31 3.19 10.38
N PRO A 141 8.62 1.98 10.85
CA PRO A 141 8.94 1.78 12.25
C PRO A 141 10.19 2.58 12.60
N ALA A 142 10.13 3.32 13.71
CA ALA A 142 11.24 4.14 14.20
C ALA A 142 12.52 3.30 14.33
N ALA A 143 13.65 3.86 13.91
CA ALA A 143 14.92 3.18 13.99
C ALA A 143 15.24 2.79 15.45
N PRO A 144 15.63 1.53 15.73
CA PRO A 144 15.97 1.11 17.09
C PRO A 144 17.16 1.94 17.60
N GLY A 145 16.92 2.76 18.63
CA GLY A 145 17.91 3.66 19.23
C GLY A 145 17.76 5.13 18.88
N ALA A 146 16.78 5.51 18.04
CA ALA A 146 16.29 6.88 18.02
C ALA A 146 15.65 7.17 19.39
N GLY A 147 16.19 8.14 20.13
CA GLY A 147 15.54 8.63 21.35
C GLY A 147 14.15 9.19 21.03
N PRO A 148 13.29 9.42 22.04
CA PRO A 148 12.00 10.05 21.81
C PRO A 148 12.23 11.36 21.06
N GLN A 149 11.84 11.39 19.80
CA GLN A 149 11.89 12.58 18.97
C GLN A 149 10.77 13.49 19.50
N GLU A 150 11.06 14.78 19.71
CA GLU A 150 10.09 15.73 20.29
C GLU A 150 8.88 16.00 19.38
N ASP A 151 8.89 15.42 18.17
CA ASP A 151 7.82 15.46 17.19
C ASP A 151 7.13 14.08 17.23
N ASP A 152 5.95 14.02 17.85
CA ASP A 152 5.14 12.82 18.08
C ASP A 152 4.51 12.26 16.78
N PHE A 153 5.11 12.54 15.62
CA PHE A 153 4.65 12.08 14.32
C PHE A 153 5.42 10.83 13.91
N GLU A 154 4.68 9.74 13.67
CA GLU A 154 5.24 8.56 13.01
C GLU A 154 5.82 8.95 11.64
N GLU A 155 7.12 8.67 11.45
CA GLU A 155 7.75 8.79 10.15
C GLU A 155 6.99 7.91 9.15
N SER A 156 6.65 8.47 8.00
CA SER A 156 5.92 7.74 6.97
C SER A 156 6.45 8.09 5.59
N ILE A 157 6.34 7.13 4.68
CA ILE A 157 6.71 7.27 3.28
C ILE A 157 5.44 7.49 2.47
N THR A 158 5.42 8.55 1.68
CA THR A 158 4.33 8.85 0.76
C THR A 158 4.66 8.37 -0.65
N MET A 159 3.74 7.65 -1.28
CA MET A 159 3.93 7.18 -2.65
C MET A 159 2.61 7.10 -3.40
N THR A 160 2.63 7.31 -4.72
CA THR A 160 1.44 7.17 -5.57
C THR A 160 1.69 6.12 -6.63
N VAL A 161 0.89 5.05 -6.61
CA VAL A 161 0.91 3.98 -7.61
C VAL A 161 -0.01 4.34 -8.77
N ILE A 162 0.51 4.30 -9.99
CA ILE A 162 -0.26 4.56 -11.21
C ILE A 162 -0.32 3.25 -12.00
N PRO A 163 -1.46 2.55 -12.01
CA PRO A 163 -1.61 1.36 -12.82
C PRO A 163 -1.57 1.69 -14.31
N ALA A 164 -1.05 0.77 -15.12
CA ALA A 164 -1.16 0.87 -16.56
C ALA A 164 -2.63 0.92 -17.00
N PRO A 165 -2.96 1.62 -18.11
CA PRO A 165 -4.29 1.55 -18.69
C PRO A 165 -4.65 0.09 -19.00
N ALA A 166 -5.89 -0.32 -18.72
CA ALA A 166 -6.34 -1.69 -18.91
C ALA A 166 -6.10 -2.15 -20.36
N GLU A 167 -5.42 -3.29 -20.51
CA GLU A 167 -5.36 -3.99 -21.78
C GLU A 167 -6.74 -4.59 -22.10
N PRO A 168 -7.15 -4.64 -23.38
CA PRO A 168 -8.50 -5.06 -23.78
C PRO A 168 -8.87 -6.50 -23.40
N ASP A 169 -7.92 -7.33 -22.98
CA ASP A 169 -8.14 -8.72 -22.54
C ASP A 169 -8.38 -8.85 -21.02
N GLN A 170 -8.23 -7.78 -20.23
CA GLN A 170 -8.64 -7.77 -18.82
C GLN A 170 -10.13 -7.44 -18.73
N VAL A 171 -10.96 -8.47 -18.90
CA VAL A 171 -12.41 -8.43 -18.65
C VAL A 171 -12.68 -8.10 -17.18
N ALA A 172 -12.72 -6.80 -16.86
CA ALA A 172 -13.48 -6.32 -15.71
C ALA A 172 -14.95 -6.67 -15.96
N GLU A 173 -15.56 -7.44 -15.05
CA GLU A 173 -17.01 -7.70 -15.10
C GLU A 173 -17.82 -6.41 -14.89
N ASP A 174 -17.19 -5.36 -14.35
CA ASP A 174 -17.72 -3.99 -14.25
C ASP A 174 -17.13 -3.09 -15.35
N LYS A 175 -17.95 -2.79 -16.35
CA LYS A 175 -17.59 -1.98 -17.53
C LYS A 175 -17.29 -0.50 -17.26
N ASP A 176 -17.45 -0.05 -16.01
CA ASP A 176 -17.30 1.35 -15.60
C ASP A 176 -16.14 1.59 -14.63
N GLU A 177 -15.41 0.54 -14.22
CA GLU A 177 -14.31 0.65 -13.26
C GLU A 177 -13.00 1.09 -13.94
N THR A 178 -12.33 2.11 -13.41
CA THR A 178 -10.99 2.50 -13.88
C THR A 178 -9.92 1.56 -13.29
N PRO A 179 -8.75 1.38 -13.95
CA PRO A 179 -7.67 0.56 -13.40
C PRO A 179 -7.25 0.96 -11.98
N THR A 180 -7.29 2.26 -11.66
CA THR A 180 -7.00 2.78 -10.32
C THR A 180 -8.11 2.48 -9.32
N GLN A 181 -9.38 2.48 -9.75
CA GLN A 181 -10.50 2.07 -8.91
C GLN A 181 -10.43 0.57 -8.58
N ALA A 182 -10.08 -0.26 -9.56
CA ALA A 182 -9.85 -1.69 -9.36
C ALA A 182 -8.73 -1.96 -8.34
N LEU A 183 -7.61 -1.24 -8.49
CA LEU A 183 -6.49 -1.30 -7.55
C LEU A 183 -6.91 -0.84 -6.14
N TYR A 184 -7.62 0.28 -6.01
CA TYR A 184 -8.13 0.77 -4.73
C TYR A 184 -9.07 -0.24 -4.06
N ASN A 185 -10.00 -0.82 -4.82
CA ASN A 185 -10.94 -1.80 -4.30
C ASN A 185 -10.23 -3.06 -3.80
N ALA A 186 -9.22 -3.53 -4.54
CA ALA A 186 -8.40 -4.67 -4.13
C ALA A 186 -7.61 -4.38 -2.85
N VAL A 187 -6.93 -3.23 -2.75
CA VAL A 187 -6.17 -2.84 -1.56
C VAL A 187 -7.09 -2.67 -0.35
N SER A 188 -8.24 -2.03 -0.53
CA SER A 188 -9.25 -1.87 0.52
C SER A 188 -9.80 -3.21 1.01
N ALA A 189 -10.11 -4.12 0.08
CA ALA A 189 -10.60 -5.45 0.42
C ALA A 189 -9.56 -6.24 1.24
N CYS A 190 -8.29 -6.15 0.88
CA CYS A 190 -7.23 -6.84 1.61
C CYS A 190 -6.91 -6.17 2.95
N SER A 191 -6.85 -4.84 3.02
CA SER A 191 -6.63 -4.11 4.28
C SER A 191 -7.69 -4.44 5.34
N ASN A 192 -8.97 -4.59 4.93
CA ASN A 192 -10.04 -5.03 5.83
C ASN A 192 -9.85 -6.44 6.42
N LEU A 193 -8.99 -7.28 5.82
CA LEU A 193 -8.64 -8.61 6.34
C LEU A 193 -7.52 -8.55 7.40
N HIS A 194 -6.87 -7.40 7.56
CA HIS A 194 -5.78 -7.18 8.52
C HIS A 194 -6.13 -5.99 9.43
N PRO A 195 -7.18 -6.12 10.28
CA PRO A 195 -7.44 -5.10 11.28
C PRO A 195 -6.26 -4.98 12.23
N ASP A 196 -6.00 -3.76 12.71
CA ASP A 196 -4.96 -3.55 13.71
C ASP A 196 -5.24 -4.42 14.94
N PRO A 197 -4.20 -5.02 15.54
CA PRO A 197 -4.38 -5.70 16.82
C PRO A 197 -4.94 -4.67 17.80
N MET A 198 -6.07 -4.97 18.44
CA MET A 198 -6.57 -4.11 19.50
C MET A 198 -5.45 -3.91 20.52
N SER A 199 -5.09 -2.66 20.80
CA SER A 199 -4.32 -2.33 21.99
C SER A 199 -5.12 -2.83 23.20
N GLU A 200 -4.56 -3.74 24.00
CA GLU A 200 -5.21 -4.31 25.19
C GLU A 200 -5.42 -3.27 26.33
N ASP A 201 -5.28 -1.97 26.05
CA ASP A 201 -5.23 -0.87 27.02
C ASP A 201 -6.48 0.04 27.03
N GLU A 202 -7.67 -0.51 26.74
CA GLU A 202 -8.95 0.24 26.91
C GLU A 202 -9.96 -0.45 27.85
N ASP A 203 -9.54 -1.43 28.66
CA ASP A 203 -10.41 -2.15 29.63
C ASP A 203 -9.97 -1.99 31.10
N GLU A 204 -9.47 -0.82 31.50
CA GLU A 204 -9.25 -0.48 32.93
C GLU A 204 -9.87 0.87 33.36
N GLU A 205 -11.14 1.14 33.04
CA GLU A 205 -11.93 2.01 33.94
C GLU A 205 -13.45 1.75 33.91
N GLY A 206 -13.99 1.32 35.05
CA GLY A 206 -15.38 1.61 35.40
C GLY A 206 -16.39 0.47 35.35
N GLY A 207 -16.12 -0.61 36.11
CA GLY A 207 -17.09 -1.65 36.40
C GLY A 207 -18.47 -1.09 36.81
N SER A 208 -19.48 -1.44 36.02
CA SER A 208 -20.90 -1.26 36.30
C SER A 208 -21.29 -1.98 37.58
N SER A 209 -21.22 -1.28 38.73
CA SER A 209 -21.65 -1.76 40.04
C SER A 209 -22.82 -0.93 40.60
N LEU A 210 -23.84 -0.63 39.79
CA LEU A 210 -25.08 0.03 40.26
C LEU A 210 -26.38 -0.58 39.70
N LEU A 211 -26.36 -1.86 39.32
CA LEU A 211 -27.58 -2.64 39.06
C LEU A 211 -27.82 -3.68 40.18
N GLN A 212 -27.88 -3.21 41.42
CA GLN A 212 -28.40 -4.03 42.52
C GLN A 212 -29.32 -3.21 43.41
N SER A 213 -30.50 -2.90 42.87
CA SER A 213 -31.67 -2.49 43.65
C SER A 213 -32.92 -2.91 42.90
N GLY A 214 -33.15 -4.22 42.95
CA GLY A 214 -34.32 -4.86 42.37
C GLY A 214 -34.64 -6.16 43.09
N LEU A 215 -35.42 -6.03 44.17
CA LEU A 215 -36.57 -6.88 44.49
C LEU A 215 -36.42 -8.08 45.44
N VAL A 216 -37.51 -8.25 46.22
CA VAL A 216 -38.05 -9.35 47.07
C VAL A 216 -37.71 -9.30 48.58
N GLU A 217 -38.60 -9.53 49.54
CA GLU A 217 -39.89 -10.23 49.54
C GLU A 217 -40.80 -9.79 50.73
N ALA A 218 -42.09 -10.08 50.58
CA ALA A 218 -43.16 -9.91 51.56
C ALA A 218 -42.99 -10.73 52.84
N GLY A 219 -43.54 -10.19 53.94
CA GLY A 219 -43.82 -10.87 55.21
C GLY A 219 -44.82 -10.07 56.02
#